data_AF-A0A382NYA1-F1
#
_entry.id   AF-A0A382NYA1-F1
#
_cell.length_a   1.000
_cell.length_b   1.000
_cell.length_c   1.000
_cell.angle_alpha   90.00
_cell.angle_beta   90.00
_cell.angle_gamma   90.00
#
_symmetry.space_group_name_H-M   'P 1'
#
loop_
_entity.id
_entity.type
_entity.pdbx_description
1 polymer ?
#
loop_
_entity_poly.entity_id
_entity_poly.type
_entity_poly.pdbx_seq_one_letter_code
_entity_poly.pdbx_strand_id
1 'polypeptide(L)'
;MERIVLYENMRALPYIPFYLAQAQGVFSAEGLDLDIKLSPSPEETAQGLLEGRADIAWGGPMRVMMHHDADPECPLLCFCQVVARDPFLLVGREPNSTFRFSDLE
;
A
#
# COMPACT_ATOMS: atom_id res chain seq x y z
N MET A 1 -0.36 10.42 23.62
CA MET A 1 -0.53 9.43 22.56
C MET A 1 -0.43 10.19 21.25
N GLU A 2 0.54 9.83 20.41
CA GLU A 2 0.74 10.48 19.12
C GLU A 2 -0.23 9.86 18.12
N ARG A 3 -1.00 10.69 17.41
CA ARG A 3 -1.98 10.21 16.43
C ARG A 3 -1.33 10.08 15.07
N ILE A 4 -1.52 8.94 14.43
CA ILE A 4 -1.05 8.64 13.08
C ILE A 4 -2.24 8.22 12.24
N VAL A 5 -2.49 8.92 11.14
CA VAL A 5 -3.47 8.57 10.12
C VAL A 5 -2.78 7.73 9.06
N LEU A 6 -3.20 6.47 8.95
CA LEU A 6 -2.72 5.55 7.92
C LEU A 6 -3.76 5.42 6.81
N TYR A 7 -3.37 5.67 5.57
CA TYR A 7 -4.20 5.39 4.41
C TYR A 7 -3.94 4.00 3.81
N GLU A 8 -5.02 3.36 3.36
CA GLU A 8 -4.98 2.20 2.50
C GLU A 8 -6.07 2.28 1.42
N ASN A 9 -5.78 1.84 0.20
CA ASN A 9 -6.78 1.85 -0.87
C ASN A 9 -7.60 0.56 -0.96
N MET A 10 -7.17 -0.51 -0.29
CA MET A 10 -7.90 -1.78 -0.21
C MET A 10 -7.41 -2.59 0.99
N ARG A 11 -8.31 -3.37 1.57
CA ARG A 11 -7.94 -4.39 2.57
C ARG A 11 -7.27 -5.55 1.85
N ALA A 12 -6.07 -5.93 2.28
CA ALA A 12 -5.31 -7.02 1.68
C ALA A 12 -4.78 -7.99 2.74
N LEU A 13 -4.74 -9.29 2.41
CA LEU A 13 -4.24 -10.34 3.30
C LEU A 13 -2.83 -10.05 3.87
N PRO A 14 -1.88 -9.47 3.12
CA PRO A 14 -0.57 -9.16 3.69
C PRO A 14 -0.58 -8.13 4.81
N TYR A 15 -1.67 -7.36 4.99
CA TYR A 15 -1.81 -6.38 6.05
C TYR A 15 -2.43 -6.94 7.35
N ILE A 16 -2.83 -8.23 7.35
CA ILE A 16 -3.40 -8.90 8.53
C ILE A 16 -2.58 -8.70 9.81
N PRO A 17 -1.23 -8.84 9.80
CA PRO A 17 -0.44 -8.64 11.01
C PRO A 17 -0.64 -7.27 11.66
N PHE A 18 -0.82 -6.21 10.86
CA PHE A 18 -1.03 -4.85 11.38
C PHE A 18 -2.45 -4.66 11.92
N TYR A 19 -3.46 -5.23 11.26
CA TYR A 19 -4.82 -5.20 11.81
C TYR A 19 -4.91 -5.96 13.14
N LEU A 20 -4.21 -7.10 13.25
CA LEU A 20 -4.15 -7.86 14.50
C LEU A 20 -3.45 -7.06 15.60
N ALA A 21 -2.32 -6.42 15.28
CA ALA A 21 -1.59 -5.55 16.21
C ALA A 21 -2.48 -4.40 16.72
N GLN A 22 -3.27 -3.77 15.84
CA GLN A 22 -4.23 -2.74 16.21
C GLN A 22 -5.34 -3.30 17.11
N ALA A 23 -5.94 -4.43 16.75
CA ALA A 23 -7.00 -5.07 17.52
C ALA A 23 -6.54 -5.54 18.91
N GLN A 24 -5.27 -5.91 19.04
CA GLN A 24 -4.65 -6.29 20.32
C GLN A 24 -4.11 -5.11 21.13
N GLY A 25 -4.26 -3.87 20.64
CA GLY A 25 -3.79 -2.67 21.33
C GLY A 25 -2.27 -2.51 21.35
N VAL A 26 -1.53 -3.21 20.49
CA VAL A 26 -0.05 -3.16 20.45
C VAL A 26 0.44 -1.74 20.18
N PHE A 27 -0.17 -1.02 19.23
CA PHE A 27 0.19 0.38 18.95
C PHE A 27 -0.11 1.31 20.14
N SER A 28 -1.25 1.13 20.80
CA SER A 28 -1.63 1.93 21.96
C SER A 28 -0.70 1.70 23.15
N ALA A 29 -0.24 0.45 23.35
CA ALA A 29 0.76 0.11 24.36
C ALA A 29 2.11 0.82 24.11
N GLU A 30 2.46 1.08 22.85
CA GLU A 30 3.63 1.89 22.45
C GLU A 30 3.35 3.41 22.40
N GLY A 31 2.16 3.85 22.84
CA GLY A 31 1.80 5.26 22.88
C GLY A 31 1.33 5.87 21.56
N LEU A 32 0.98 5.04 20.58
CA LEU A 32 0.45 5.45 19.27
C LEU A 32 -1.08 5.27 19.18
N ASP A 33 -1.76 6.29 18.66
CA ASP A 33 -3.16 6.25 18.26
C ASP A 33 -3.25 6.10 16.74
N LEU A 34 -3.29 4.85 16.26
CA LEU A 34 -3.32 4.54 14.83
C LEU A 34 -4.75 4.56 14.28
N ASP A 35 -5.02 5.49 13.38
CA ASP A 35 -6.30 5.67 12.68
C ASP A 35 -6.17 5.18 11.23
N ILE A 36 -6.59 3.95 10.98
CA ILE A 36 -6.54 3.34 9.63
C ILE A 36 -7.78 3.70 8.83
N LYS A 37 -7.59 4.43 7.74
CA LYS A 37 -8.66 4.90 6.84
C LYS A 37 -8.52 4.31 5.44
N LEU A 38 -9.67 3.97 4.86
CA LEU A 38 -9.75 3.67 3.44
C LEU A 38 -9.68 4.97 2.64
N SER A 39 -8.66 5.12 1.81
CA SER A 39 -8.64 6.16 0.78
C SER A 39 -9.56 5.73 -0.37
N PRO A 40 -10.39 6.61 -0.93
CA PRO A 40 -11.38 6.25 -1.96
C PRO A 40 -10.77 5.80 -3.29
N SER A 41 -9.50 6.12 -3.57
CA SER A 41 -8.79 5.63 -4.75
C SER A 41 -7.27 5.53 -4.52
N PRO A 42 -6.53 4.82 -5.39
CA PRO A 42 -5.06 4.82 -5.39
C PRO A 42 -4.42 6.19 -5.54
N GLU A 43 -5.01 7.07 -6.36
CA GLU A 43 -4.54 8.44 -6.59
C GLU A 43 -4.70 9.27 -5.31
N GLU A 44 -5.86 9.14 -4.67
CA GLU A 44 -6.14 9.81 -3.40
C GLU A 44 -5.23 9.30 -2.27
N THR A 45 -4.75 8.05 -2.31
CA THR A 45 -3.76 7.58 -1.34
C THR A 45 -2.48 8.43 -1.38
N ALA A 46 -1.94 8.72 -2.56
CA ALA A 46 -0.73 9.54 -2.68
C ALA A 46 -1.03 11.01 -2.44
N GLN A 47 -2.11 11.54 -3.02
CA GLN A 47 -2.49 12.94 -2.84
C GLN A 47 -2.74 13.27 -1.37
N GLY A 48 -3.40 12.36 -0.64
CA GLY A 48 -3.60 12.50 0.80
C GLY A 48 -2.31 12.58 1.61
N LEU A 49 -1.25 11.88 1.22
CA LEU A 49 0.08 12.03 1.84
C LEU A 49 0.71 13.38 1.51
N LEU A 50 0.69 13.76 0.24
CA LEU A 50 1.29 15.01 -0.24
C LEU A 50 0.63 16.25 0.38
N GLU A 51 -0.67 16.18 0.64
CA GLU A 51 -1.46 17.26 1.23
C GLU A 51 -1.56 17.18 2.76
N GLY A 52 -0.93 16.18 3.40
CA GLY A 52 -0.92 16.02 4.86
C GLY A 52 -2.26 15.57 5.47
N ARG A 53 -3.14 14.96 4.67
CA ARG A 53 -4.40 14.35 5.12
C ARG A 53 -4.20 12.95 5.71
N ALA A 54 -3.09 12.31 5.35
CA ALA A 54 -2.56 11.10 5.96
C ALA A 54 -1.07 11.26 6.26
N ASP A 55 -0.58 10.60 7.29
CA ASP A 55 0.83 10.65 7.70
C ASP A 55 1.65 9.55 7.00
N ILE A 56 1.05 8.37 6.85
CA ILE A 56 1.64 7.21 6.17
C ILE A 56 0.58 6.47 5.36
N ALA A 57 1.01 5.65 4.40
CA ALA A 57 0.10 4.80 3.66
C ALA A 57 0.71 3.44 3.35
N TRP A 58 -0.16 2.44 3.23
CA TRP A 58 0.18 1.22 2.53
C TRP A 58 0.03 1.41 1.02
N GLY A 59 1.03 0.92 0.30
CA GLY A 59 1.06 1.02 -1.15
C GLY A 59 2.26 0.28 -1.74
N GLY A 60 2.21 0.07 -3.05
CA GLY A 60 3.34 -0.48 -3.78
C GLY A 60 4.39 0.59 -4.09
N PRO A 61 5.68 0.23 -4.18
CA PRO A 61 6.75 1.17 -4.54
C PRO A 61 6.56 1.78 -5.93
N MET A 62 5.80 1.12 -6.82
CA MET A 62 5.39 1.67 -8.12
C MET A 62 4.72 3.04 -8.01
N ARG A 63 3.92 3.29 -6.97
CA ARG A 63 3.27 4.60 -6.78
C ARG A 63 4.31 5.70 -6.55
N VAL A 64 5.28 5.42 -5.68
CA VAL A 64 6.38 6.36 -5.42
C VAL A 64 7.19 6.59 -6.70
N MET A 65 7.54 5.53 -7.43
CA MET A 65 8.28 5.65 -8.69
C MET A 65 7.53 6.47 -9.76
N MET A 66 6.21 6.27 -9.93
CA MET A 66 5.42 7.05 -10.88
C MET A 66 5.33 8.54 -10.51
N HIS A 67 5.26 8.87 -9.22
CA HIS A 67 5.26 10.27 -8.79
C HIS A 67 6.63 10.93 -8.98
N HIS A 68 7.72 10.21 -8.73
CA HIS A 68 9.08 10.70 -9.01
C HIS A 68 9.37 10.83 -10.52
N ASP A 69 8.78 9.98 -11.35
CA ASP A 69 8.88 10.10 -12.81
C ASP A 69 8.16 11.37 -13.33
N ALA A 70 7.00 11.70 -12.74
CA ALA A 70 6.25 12.92 -13.08
C ALA A 70 6.85 14.19 -12.46
N ASP A 71 7.40 14.11 -11.25
CA ASP A 71 8.02 15.19 -10.49
C ASP A 71 9.26 14.66 -9.74
N PRO A 72 10.48 14.92 -10.25
CA PRO A 72 11.72 14.45 -9.62
C PRO A 72 11.95 14.95 -8.19
N GLU A 73 11.29 16.02 -7.75
CA GLU A 73 11.39 16.57 -6.40
C GLU A 73 10.27 16.06 -5.47
N CYS A 74 9.49 15.05 -5.91
CA CYS A 74 8.39 14.49 -5.14
C CYS A 74 8.88 14.00 -3.76
N PRO A 75 8.23 14.41 -2.64
CA PRO A 75 8.70 14.04 -1.31
C PRO A 75 8.27 12.63 -0.87
N LEU A 76 7.56 11.87 -1.71
CA LEU A 76 7.12 10.52 -1.34
C LEU A 76 8.29 9.55 -1.22
N LEU A 77 8.29 8.75 -0.16
CA LEU A 77 9.37 7.83 0.19
C LEU A 77 8.81 6.48 0.65
N CYS A 78 9.49 5.40 0.27
CA CYS A 78 9.27 4.08 0.85
C CYS A 78 10.20 3.90 2.06
N PHE A 79 9.66 3.73 3.26
CA PHE A 79 10.46 3.59 4.49
C PHE A 79 10.40 2.19 5.12
N CYS A 80 9.48 1.33 4.70
CA CYS A 80 9.30 -0.01 5.24
C CYS A 80 8.82 -0.99 4.16
N GLN A 81 9.31 -2.23 4.22
CA GLN A 81 8.90 -3.32 3.33
C GLN A 81 8.00 -4.31 4.10
N VAL A 82 6.74 -4.42 3.68
CA VAL A 82 5.77 -5.36 4.26
C VAL A 82 5.70 -6.68 3.49
N VAL A 83 5.77 -6.60 2.17
CA VAL A 83 5.69 -7.76 1.26
C VAL A 83 6.93 -7.79 0.39
N ALA A 84 7.63 -8.92 0.37
CA ALA A 84 8.91 -9.02 -0.32
C ALA A 84 8.83 -9.58 -1.75
N ARG A 85 7.89 -10.48 -2.02
CA ARG A 85 7.73 -11.10 -3.34
C ARG A 85 6.61 -10.44 -4.11
N ASP A 86 6.78 -10.39 -5.42
CA ASP A 86 5.80 -9.86 -6.35
C ASP A 86 4.49 -10.70 -6.27
N PRO A 87 3.34 -10.07 -5.94
CA PRO A 87 2.06 -10.77 -5.88
C PRO A 87 1.33 -10.84 -7.23
N PHE A 88 1.90 -10.32 -8.33
CA PHE A 88 1.23 -10.29 -9.62
C PHE A 88 1.22 -11.68 -10.28
N LEU A 89 0.02 -12.09 -10.71
CA LEU A 89 -0.25 -13.37 -11.34
C LEU A 89 -1.01 -13.11 -12.64
N LEU A 90 -0.59 -13.78 -13.72
CA LEU A 90 -1.42 -13.89 -14.92
C LEU A 90 -2.38 -15.07 -14.73
N VAL A 91 -3.69 -14.79 -14.78
CA VAL A 91 -4.73 -15.80 -14.55
C VAL A 91 -5.53 -16.00 -15.84
N GLY A 92 -5.52 -17.23 -16.35
CA GLY A 92 -6.33 -17.66 -17.49
C GLY A 92 -7.63 -18.33 -17.05
N ARG A 93 -8.65 -18.32 -17.92
CA ARG A 93 -9.94 -19.00 -17.67
C ARG A 93 -9.80 -20.52 -17.57
N GLU A 94 -8.90 -21.08 -18.38
CA GLU A 94 -8.68 -22.52 -18.51
C GLU A 94 -7.17 -22.81 -18.42
N PRO A 95 -6.76 -24.02 -17.99
CA PRO A 95 -5.36 -24.42 -18.00
C PRO A 95 -4.75 -24.34 -19.40
N ASN A 96 -3.63 -23.64 -19.54
CA ASN A 96 -2.85 -23.56 -20.77
C ASN A 96 -1.39 -23.94 -20.49
N SER A 97 -1.04 -25.21 -20.67
CA SER A 97 0.31 -25.73 -20.45
C SER A 97 1.34 -25.30 -21.51
N THR A 98 0.87 -24.70 -22.60
CA THR A 98 1.71 -24.23 -23.71
C THR A 98 1.74 -22.71 -23.83
N PHE A 99 1.26 -22.00 -22.81
CA PHE A 99 1.19 -20.55 -22.77
C PHE A 99 2.54 -19.90 -23.12
N ARG A 100 2.48 -18.88 -23.97
CA ARG A 100 3.58 -17.96 -24.27
C ARG A 100 3.11 -16.54 -24.07
N PHE A 101 4.01 -15.65 -23.66
CA PHE A 101 3.67 -14.22 -23.53
C PHE A 101 3.18 -13.59 -24.84
N SER A 102 3.60 -14.11 -26.00
CA SER A 102 3.09 -13.72 -27.32
C SER A 102 1.60 -14.02 -27.52
N ASP A 103 0.99 -14.87 -26.69
CA ASP A 103 -0.45 -15.16 -26.76
C ASP A 103 -1.31 -14.01 -26.19
N LEU A 104 -0.69 -12.99 -25.60
CA LEU A 104 -1.34 -11.78 -25.08
C LEU A 104 -1.35 -10.60 -26.06
N GLU A 105 -0.68 -10.75 -27.21
CA GLU A 105 -0.61 -9.73 -28.27
C GLU A 105 -1.89 -9.64 -29.11
#